data_AF-A0A3A0AAU1-F1
#
_entry.id   AF-A0A3A0AAU1-F1
#
_cell.length_a   1.000
_cell.length_b   1.000
_cell.length_c   1.000
_cell.angle_alpha   90.00
_cell.angle_beta   90.00
_cell.angle_gamma   90.00
#
_symmetry.space_group_name_H-M   'P 1'
#
loop_
_entity.id
_entity.type
_entity.pdbx_description
1 polymer ?
#
loop_
_entity_poly.entity_id
_entity_poly.type
_entity_poly.pdbx_seq_one_letter_code
_entity_poly.pdbx_strand_id
1 'polypeptide(L)' 'MIVIKVGGGKELNIDAIVEDIAGLRAAGRSLLLV' A
#
# COMPACT_ATOMS: atom_id res chain seq x y z
N MET A 1 -5.19 10.41 -7.06
CA MET A 1 -4.34 10.37 -5.87
C MET A 1 -5.05 9.53 -4.82
N ILE A 2 -4.44 8.43 -4.38
CA ILE A 2 -5.02 7.48 -3.42
C ILE A 2 -4.28 7.64 -2.10
N VAL A 3 -5.00 7.78 -0.99
CA VAL A 3 -4.42 7.80 0.36
C VAL A 3 -4.70 6.45 1.01
N ILE A 4 -3.67 5.75 1.43
CA ILE A 4 -3.78 4.43 2.06
C ILE A 4 -3.22 4.54 3.47
N LYS A 5 -4.10 4.44 4.47
CA LYS A 5 -3.70 4.25 5.86
C LYS A 5 -3.56 2.76 6.13
N VAL A 6 -2.34 2.30 6.41
CA VAL A 6 -2.08 0.94 6.86
C VAL A 6 -2.19 0.89 8.38
N GLY A 7 -2.89 -0.11 8.91
CA GLY A 7 -2.97 -0.32 10.37
C GLY A 7 -1.61 -0.68 10.98
N GLY A 8 -1.54 -0.79 12.31
CA GLY A 8 -0.30 -1.18 13.04
C GLY A 8 -0.38 -2.54 13.74
N GLY A 9 -1.30 -3.41 13.34
CA GLY A 9 -1.53 -4.71 13.99
C GLY A 9 -0.46 -5.75 13.62
N LYS A 10 -0.11 -6.63 14.57
CA LYS A 10 0.88 -7.71 14.37
C LYS A 10 0.46 -8.76 13.33
N GLU A 11 -0.85 -8.86 13.07
CA GLU A 11 -1.43 -9.80 12.11
C GLU A 11 -1.48 -9.26 10.67
N LEU A 12 -0.87 -8.09 10.41
CA LEU A 12 -0.83 -7.53 9.06
C LEU A 12 0.15 -8.30 8.19
N ASN A 13 -0.32 -8.75 7.04
CA ASN A 13 0.53 -9.25 5.98
C ASN A 13 1.16 -8.08 5.22
N ILE A 14 2.31 -7.61 5.72
CA ILE A 14 3.03 -6.47 5.15
C ILE A 14 3.48 -6.75 3.71
N ASP A 15 3.92 -7.97 3.42
CA ASP A 15 4.43 -8.32 2.09
C ASP A 15 3.35 -8.20 1.02
N ALA A 16 2.14 -8.69 1.30
CA ALA A 16 1.00 -8.54 0.39
C ALA A 16 0.63 -7.07 0.16
N ILE A 17 0.66 -6.24 1.22
CA ILE A 17 0.38 -4.80 1.11
C ILE A 17 1.42 -4.11 0.21
N VAL A 18 2.70 -4.48 0.36
CA VAL A 18 3.78 -3.93 -0.46
C VAL A 18 3.62 -4.33 -1.93
N GLU A 19 3.27 -5.58 -2.21
CA GLU A 19 3.04 -6.09 -3.57
C GLU A 19 1.93 -5.28 -4.29
N ASP A 20 0.79 -5.08 -3.61
CA ASP A 20 -0.33 -4.31 -4.16
C ASP A 20 0.05 -2.83 -4.41
N ILE A 21 0.74 -2.20 -3.45
CA ILE A 21 1.22 -0.83 -3.59
C ILE A 21 2.18 -0.70 -4.77
N ALA A 22 3.08 -1.67 -4.95
CA ALA A 22 4.02 -1.70 -6.07
C ALA A 22 3.28 -1.82 -7.41
N GLY A 23 2.26 -2.67 -7.49
CA GLY A 23 1.39 -2.80 -8.67
C GLY A 23 0.68 -1.48 -9.01
N LEU A 24 0.10 -0.81 -8.01
CA LEU A 24 -0.56 0.49 -8.20
C LEU A 24 0.42 1.58 -8.67
N ARG A 25 1.64 1.60 -8.13
CA ARG A 25 2.69 2.53 -8.56
C ARG A 25 3.15 2.25 -9.99
N ALA A 26 3.34 0.98 -10.35
CA ALA A 26 3.69 0.57 -11.72
C ALA A 26 2.59 0.93 -12.74
N ALA A 27 1.33 0.93 -12.33
CA ALA A 27 0.19 1.42 -13.12
C ALA A 27 0.09 2.96 -13.20
N GLY A 28 1.10 3.70 -12.72
CA GLY A 28 1.15 5.16 -12.78
C GLY A 28 0.22 5.87 -11.79
N ARG A 29 -0.30 5.18 -10.77
CA ARG A 29 -1.18 5.80 -9.77
C ARG A 29 -0.34 6.59 -8.76
N SER A 30 -0.75 7.83 -8.51
CA SER A 30 -0.19 8.65 -7.43
C SER A 30 -0.76 8.20 -6.07
N LEU A 31 0.11 7.86 -5.13
CA LEU A 31 -0.20 7.27 -3.82
C LEU A 31 0.40 8.10 -2.68
N LEU A 32 -0.29 8.18 -1.54
CA LEU A 32 0.22 8.65 -0.25
C LEU A 32 -0.04 7.55 0.79
N LEU A 33 1.00 7.08 1.48
CA LEU A 33 0.93 5.98 2.45
C LEU A 33 1.11 6.52 3.87
N VAL A 34 0.28 6.06 4.82
CA VAL A 34 0.29 6.49 6.23
C VAL A 34 0.13 5.32 7.18
#